data_AF-A0A4Q2Y4W7-F1
#
_entry.id   AF-A0A4Q2Y4W7-F1
#
_cell.length_a   1.000
_cell.length_b   1.000
_cell.length_c   1.000
_cell.angle_alpha   90.00
_cell.angle_beta   90.00
_cell.angle_gamma   90.00
#
_symmetry.space_group_name_H-M   'P 1'
#
loop_
_entity.id
_entity.type
_entity.pdbx_description
1 polymer ?
#
loop_
_entity_poly.entity_id
_entity_poly.type
_entity_poly.pdbx_seq_one_letter_code
_entity_poly.pdbx_strand_id
1 'polypeptide(L)' 'MRGQKQVCDEGGGLFLLEASRMSGLCPECAHLLYGYEPCQHTFMEGRCLKCHWDGSVSAYCRKLVKERKD' A
#
# COMPACT_ATOMS: atom_id res chain seq x y z
N MET A 1 9.34 -6.18 -18.48
CA MET A 1 7.92 -5.77 -18.48
C MET A 1 7.78 -4.62 -17.48
N ARG A 2 7.19 -3.48 -17.87
CA ARG A 2 6.97 -2.35 -16.96
C ARG A 2 5.60 -2.51 -16.33
N GLY A 3 5.54 -2.85 -15.04
CA GLY A 3 4.29 -3.00 -14.31
C GLY A 3 3.46 -1.71 -14.31
N GLN A 4 2.13 -1.86 -14.39
CA GLN A 4 1.21 -0.72 -14.40
C GLN A 4 1.17 -0.07 -13.01
N LYS A 5 1.38 1.24 -12.95
CA LYS A 5 1.35 2.02 -11.70
C LYS A 5 0.02 2.74 -11.58
N GLN A 6 -0.52 2.77 -10.37
CA GLN A 6 -1.75 3.47 -10.03
C GLN A 6 -1.57 4.28 -8.74
N VAL A 7 -2.37 5.32 -8.58
CA VAL A 7 -2.45 6.09 -7.34
C VAL A 7 -3.45 5.41 -6.42
N CYS A 8 -3.07 5.21 -5.16
CA CYS A 8 -3.96 4.68 -4.14
C CYS A 8 -5.04 5.70 -3.82
N ASP A 9 -6.31 5.32 -3.95
CA ASP A 9 -7.46 6.19 -3.67
C ASP A 9 -7.52 6.63 -2.20
N GLU A 10 -7.01 5.79 -1.29
CA GLU A 10 -6.94 6.11 0.13
C GLU A 10 -5.68 6.90 0.49
N GLY A 11 -4.51 6.35 0.16
CA GLY A 11 -3.23 6.88 0.62
C GLY A 11 -2.65 7.98 -0.26
N GLY A 12 -3.14 8.17 -1.48
CA GLY A 12 -2.59 9.10 -2.48
C GLY A 12 -1.20 8.72 -3.03
N GLY A 13 -0.58 7.65 -2.51
CA GLY A 13 0.73 7.16 -2.93
C GLY A 13 0.66 6.31 -4.20
N LEU A 14 1.78 6.25 -4.94
CA LEU A 14 1.89 5.41 -6.13
C LEU A 14 2.17 3.96 -5.74
N PHE A 15 1.54 3.01 -6.43
CA PHE A 15 1.79 1.58 -6.26
C PHE A 15 1.69 0.82 -7.59
N LEU A 16 2.18 -0.41 -7.63
CA LEU A 16 2.03 -1.32 -8.77
C LEU A 16 0.72 -2.09 -8.66
N LEU A 17 -0.10 -2.01 -9.70
CA LEU A 17 -1.42 -2.64 -9.77
C LEU A 17 -1.34 -4.15 -9.54
N GLU A 18 -0.35 -4.80 -10.17
CA GLU A 18 -0.10 -6.24 -10.05
C GLU A 18 0.29 -6.68 -8.64
N ALA A 19 0.81 -5.76 -7.82
CA ALA A 19 1.19 -6.06 -6.45
C ALA A 19 0.02 -5.95 -5.47
N SER A 20 -1.14 -5.42 -5.91
CA SER A 20 -2.34 -5.29 -5.08
C SER A 20 -3.45 -6.23 -5.54
N ARG A 21 -4.26 -6.69 -4.58
CA ARG A 21 -5.49 -7.43 -4.84
C ARG A 21 -6.65 -6.51 -5.25
N MET A 22 -6.49 -5.19 -5.11
CA MET A 22 -7.53 -4.21 -5.41
C MET A 22 -6.99 -3.12 -6.34
N SER A 23 -7.78 -2.78 -7.36
CA SER A 23 -7.36 -1.87 -8.41
C SER A 23 -7.14 -0.43 -7.93
N GLY A 24 -7.81 -0.02 -6.85
CA GLY A 24 -7.74 1.35 -6.31
C GLY A 24 -6.85 1.50 -5.07
N LEU A 25 -6.36 0.41 -4.48
CA LEU A 25 -5.71 0.47 -3.18
C LEU A 25 -4.32 -0.15 -3.24
N CYS A 26 -3.34 0.51 -2.63
CA CYS A 26 -2.03 -0.10 -2.43
C CYS A 26 -2.15 -1.33 -1.50
N PRO A 27 -1.17 -2.24 -1.52
CA PRO A 27 -1.24 -3.47 -0.71
C PRO A 27 -1.37 -3.20 0.79
N GLU A 28 -0.83 -2.07 1.26
CA GLU A 28 -0.94 -1.67 2.66
C GLU A 28 -2.38 -1.26 3.01
N CYS A 29 -3.00 -0.35 2.24
CA CYS A 29 -4.38 0.06 2.49
C CYS A 29 -5.36 -1.10 2.30
N ALA A 30 -5.13 -1.98 1.31
CA ALA A 30 -5.94 -3.17 1.10
C ALA A 30 -5.85 -4.13 2.31
N HIS A 31 -4.66 -4.33 2.87
CA HIS A 31 -4.47 -5.10 4.10
C HIS A 31 -5.18 -4.46 5.29
N LEU A 32 -5.00 -3.16 5.51
CA LEU A 32 -5.54 -2.47 6.68
C LEU A 32 -7.07 -2.40 6.66
N LEU A 33 -7.67 -2.13 5.51
CA LEU A 33 -9.11 -1.93 5.38
C LEU A 33 -9.89 -3.26 5.25
N TYR A 34 -9.33 -4.22 4.51
CA TYR A 34 -10.05 -5.44 4.13
C TYR A 34 -9.37 -6.74 4.58
N GLY A 35 -8.18 -6.68 5.19
CA GLY A 35 -7.47 -7.86 5.70
C GLY A 35 -6.78 -8.70 4.63
N TYR A 36 -6.57 -8.16 3.42
CA TYR A 36 -5.77 -8.84 2.38
C TYR A 36 -4.34 -9.09 2.84
N GLU A 37 -3.62 -10.01 2.19
CA GLU A 37 -2.21 -10.25 2.51
C GLU A 37 -1.37 -8.96 2.36
N PRO A 38 -0.61 -8.57 3.39
CA PRO A 38 0.24 -7.38 3.32
C PRO A 38 1.43 -7.64 2.42
N CYS A 39 1.91 -6.59 1.75
CA CYS A 39 3.19 -6.66 1.05
C CYS A 39 4.32 -6.63 2.08
N GLN A 40 5.23 -7.60 2.01
CA GLN A 40 6.50 -7.53 2.75
C GLN A 40 7.41 -6.50 2.08
N HIS A 41 7.28 -5.25 2.50
CA HIS A 41 7.93 -4.12 1.86
C HIS A 41 9.45 -4.19 2.00
N THR A 42 10.13 -4.12 0.87
CA THR A 42 11.59 -3.97 0.80
C THR A 42 11.88 -2.64 0.15
N PHE A 43 12.22 -1.63 0.96
CA PHE A 43 12.45 -0.27 0.47
C PHE A 43 13.86 -0.10 -0.10
N MET A 44 13.93 0.53 -1.26
CA MET A 44 15.17 1.01 -1.89
C MET A 44 14.87 2.39 -2.48
N GLU A 45 15.71 3.37 -2.17
CA GLU A 45 15.54 4.77 -2.63
C GLU A 45 14.16 5.37 -2.32
N GLY A 46 13.58 5.02 -1.16
CA GLY A 46 12.31 5.56 -0.69
C GLY A 46 11.06 4.93 -1.31
N ARG A 47 11.19 3.85 -2.08
CA ARG A 47 10.04 3.09 -2.61
C ARG A 47 10.23 1.58 -2.42
N CYS A 48 9.13 0.86 -2.25
CA CYS A 48 9.15 -0.59 -2.17
C CYS A 48 9.53 -1.19 -3.53
N LEU A 49 10.50 -2.09 -3.57
CA LEU A 49 10.92 -2.78 -4.80
C LEU A 49 9.80 -3.67 -5.39
N LYS A 50 8.92 -4.19 -4.53
CA LYS A 50 7.88 -5.15 -4.92
C LYS A 50 6.59 -4.47 -5.39
N CYS A 51 6.10 -3.49 -4.63
CA CYS A 51 4.82 -2.84 -4.90
C CYS A 51 4.94 -1.36 -5.27
N HIS A 52 6.16 -0.82 -5.32
CA HIS A 52 6.47 0.58 -5.63
C HIS A 52 5.86 1.63 -4.70
N TRP A 53 5.22 1.19 -3.63
CA TRP A 53 4.67 2.01 -2.58
C TRP A 53 5.77 2.79 -1.86
N ASP A 54 5.54 4.08 -1.64
CA ASP A 54 6.49 5.01 -1.03
C ASP A 54 6.33 5.17 0.50
N GLY A 55 5.37 4.45 1.11
CA GLY A 55 5.07 4.58 2.54
C GLY A 55 3.89 5.50 2.85
N SER A 56 3.32 6.19 1.85
CA SER A 56 2.14 7.03 2.03
C SER A 56 0.88 6.22 2.37
N VAL A 57 0.28 6.50 3.52
CA VAL A 57 -1.05 6.01 3.94
C VAL A 57 -1.94 7.16 4.36
N SER A 58 -3.25 6.99 4.23
CA SER A 58 -4.23 7.96 4.71
C SER A 58 -4.18 8.11 6.23
N ALA A 59 -4.62 9.27 6.74
CA ALA A 59 -4.72 9.49 8.18
C ALA A 59 -5.63 8.44 8.85
N TYR A 60 -6.65 7.95 8.15
CA TYR A 60 -7.53 6.90 8.62
C TYR A 60 -6.81 5.55 8.73
N CYS A 61 -6.13 5.09 7.67
CA CYS A 61 -5.30 3.88 7.72
C CYS A 61 -4.24 3.95 8.82
N ARG A 62 -3.63 5.12 9.04
CA ARG A 62 -2.64 5.34 10.10
C ARG A 62 -3.23 5.26 11.51
N LYS A 63 -4.50 5.65 11.69
CA LYS A 63 -5.22 5.45 12.96
C LYS A 63 -5.52 3.97 13.20
N LEU A 64 -6.00 3.24 12.19
CA LEU A 64 -6.26 1.80 12.30
C LEU A 64 -5.02 1.00 12.74
N VAL A 65 -3.83 1.35 12.22
CA VAL A 65 -2.57 0.72 12.63
C VAL A 65 -2.25 0.98 14.10
N LYS A 66 -2.56 2.18 14.62
CA LYS A 66 -2.32 2.53 16.02
C LYS A 66 -3.29 1.83 16.96
N GLU A 67 -4.58 1.78 16.59
CA GLU A 67 -5.63 1.19 17.43
C GLU A 67 -5.55 -0.33 17.51
N ARG A 68 -5.02 -1.00 16.48
CA ARG A 68 -4.79 -2.46 16.48
C ARG A 68 -3.51 -2.91 17.19
N LYS A 69 -2.71 -1.98 17.72
CA LYS A 69 -1.44 -2.26 18.39
C LYS A 69 -1.53 -2.24 19.93
N ASP A 70 -2.74 -2.14 20.48
CA ASP A 70 -3.02 -2.26 21.92
C ASP A 70 -3.47 -3.69 22.27
#